data_AF-A0A964PXV1-F1
#
_entry.id   AF-A0A964PXV1-F1
#
_cell.length_a   1.000
_cell.length_b   1.000
_cell.length_c   1.000
_cell.angle_alpha   90.00
_cell.angle_beta   90.00
_cell.angle_gamma   90.00
#
_symmetry.space_group_name_H-M   'P 1'
#
loop_
_entity.id
_entity.type
_entity.pdbx_description
1 polymer ?
#
loop_
_entity_poly.entity_id
_entity_poly.type
_entity_poly.pdbx_seq_one_letter_code
_entity_poly.pdbx_strand_id
1 'polypeptide(L)' 'MLERNGRFLPVGVSLAERPLAREGRALGAFLEKMGPAAPGAVLLHVGPETTRLAPGIWAVPWWRVL' A
#
# COMPACT_ATOMS: atom_id res chain seq x y z
N MET A 1 -4.82 -6.89 -4.78
CA MET A 1 -5.27 -5.65 -5.43
C MET A 1 -6.78 -5.64 -5.42
N LEU A 2 -7.39 -4.51 -5.08
CA LEU A 2 -8.82 -4.30 -5.17
C LEU A 2 -9.13 -3.43 -6.39
N GLU A 3 -10.25 -3.70 -7.05
CA GLU A 3 -10.75 -2.91 -8.17
C GLU A 3 -12.22 -2.59 -7.97
N ARG A 4 -12.61 -1.34 -8.26
CA ARG A 4 -14.01 -0.92 -8.30
C ARG A 4 -14.19 0.21 -9.29
N ASN A 5 -15.12 0.07 -10.22
CA ASN A 5 -15.48 1.09 -11.22
C ASN A 5 -14.25 1.65 -11.98
N GLY A 6 -13.33 0.78 -12.40
CA GLY A 6 -12.11 1.19 -13.11
C GLY A 6 -11.07 1.91 -12.26
N ARG A 7 -11.23 1.91 -10.92
CA ARG A 7 -10.23 2.41 -9.97
C ARG A 7 -9.59 1.24 -9.24
N PHE A 8 -8.29 1.34 -9.02
CA PHE A 8 -7.45 0.30 -8.46
C PHE A 8 -6.86 0.74 -7.12
N LEU A 9 -6.87 -0.17 -6.15
CA LEU A 9 -6.10 -0.06 -4.92
C LEU A 9 -5.12 -1.24 -4.86
N PRO A 10 -3.85 -1.05 -5.25
CA PRO A 10 -2.82 -2.04 -5.01
C PRO A 10 -2.63 -2.22 -3.50
N VAL A 11 -2.62 -3.49 -3.08
CA VAL A 11 -2.43 -3.91 -1.69
C VAL A 11 -1.26 -4.87 -1.66
N GLY A 12 -0.23 -4.54 -0.87
CA GLY A 12 0.86 -5.43 -0.53
C GLY A 12 0.71 -5.97 0.89
N VAL A 13 1.45 -7.01 1.22
CA VAL A 13 1.50 -7.59 2.56
C VAL A 13 2.95 -7.78 2.97
N SER A 14 3.29 -7.42 4.20
CA SER A 14 4.58 -7.66 4.83
C SER A 14 4.38 -8.28 6.21
N LEU A 15 5.31 -9.13 6.62
CA LEU A 15 5.37 -9.68 7.98
C LEU A 15 6.29 -8.85 8.90
N ALA A 16 6.84 -7.73 8.41
CA ALA A 16 7.63 -6.83 9.23
C ALA A 16 6.73 -6.00 10.16
N GLU A 17 7.12 -5.82 11.42
CA GLU A 17 6.42 -4.87 12.30
C GLU A 17 6.60 -3.42 11.85
N ARG A 18 7.76 -3.10 11.26
CA ARG A 18 8.12 -1.77 10.75
C ARG A 18 8.57 -1.88 9.30
N PRO A 19 7.64 -1.89 8.34
CA PRO A 19 7.99 -2.01 6.94
C PRO A 19 8.85 -0.85 6.47
N LEU A 20 9.74 -1.12 5.53
CA LEU A 20 10.66 -0.15 4.95
C LEU A 20 10.19 0.28 3.56
N ALA A 21 10.60 1.47 3.13
CA ALA A 21 10.24 2.03 1.82
C ALA A 21 10.49 1.07 0.64
N ARG A 22 11.54 0.23 0.71
CA ARG A 22 11.84 -0.77 -0.33
C ARG A 22 10.74 -1.80 -0.55
N GLU A 23 9.96 -2.12 0.49
CA GLU A 23 8.83 -3.07 0.40
C GLU A 23 7.66 -2.46 -0.36
N GLY A 24 7.56 -1.13 -0.39
CA GLY A 24 6.59 -0.39 -1.19
C GLY A 24 6.98 -0.22 -2.67
N ARG A 25 8.14 -0.70 -3.13
CA ARG A 25 8.64 -0.40 -4.49
C ARG A 25 7.71 -0.91 -5.59
N ALA A 26 7.20 -2.14 -5.45
CA ALA A 26 6.27 -2.71 -6.41
C ALA A 26 4.94 -1.95 -6.45
N LEU A 27 4.49 -1.44 -5.29
CA LEU A 27 3.31 -0.59 -5.19
C LEU A 27 3.55 0.74 -5.90
N GLY A 28 4.71 1.37 -5.72
CA GLY A 28 5.09 2.61 -6.40
C GLY A 28 5.08 2.46 -7.93
N ALA A 29 5.72 1.41 -8.46
CA ALA A 29 5.72 1.13 -9.89
C ALA A 29 4.29 0.90 -10.45
N PHE A 30 3.39 0.34 -9.64
CA PHE A 30 1.99 0.19 -10.01
C PHE A 30 1.27 1.55 -10.08
N LEU A 31 1.49 2.44 -9.10
CA LEU A 31 0.90 3.78 -9.11
C LEU A 31 1.37 4.58 -10.32
N GLU A 32 2.67 4.52 -10.66
CA GLU A 32 3.22 5.15 -11.86
C GLU A 32 2.56 4.64 -13.14
N LYS A 33 2.37 3.31 -13.24
CA LYS A 33 1.74 2.68 -14.41
C LYS A 33 0.26 3.06 -14.57
N MET A 34 -0.48 3.12 -13.47
CA MET A 34 -1.94 3.32 -13.51
C MET A 34 -2.36 4.79 -13.42
N GLY A 35 -1.46 5.66 -12.94
CA GLY A 35 -1.71 7.08 -12.80
C GLY A 35 -3.00 7.36 -12.00
N PRO A 36 -3.92 8.22 -12.50
CA PRO A 36 -5.14 8.59 -11.78
C PRO A 36 -6.09 7.43 -11.44
N ALA A 37 -5.98 6.30 -12.15
CA ALA A 37 -6.77 5.11 -11.88
C ALA A 37 -6.37 4.43 -10.56
N ALA A 38 -5.14 4.67 -10.07
CA ALA A 38 -4.67 4.19 -8.77
C ALA A 38 -4.19 5.39 -7.91
N PRO A 39 -5.06 6.04 -7.13
CA PRO A 39 -4.71 7.26 -6.40
C PRO A 39 -3.77 7.00 -5.19
N GLY A 40 -3.56 5.74 -4.82
CA GLY A 40 -2.69 5.36 -3.72
C GLY A 40 -2.59 3.85 -3.55
N ALA A 41 -1.76 3.42 -2.60
CA ALA A 41 -1.47 2.04 -2.28
C ALA A 41 -1.41 1.80 -0.77
N VAL A 42 -1.67 0.57 -0.36
CA VAL A 42 -1.56 0.13 1.04
C VAL A 42 -0.61 -1.06 1.13
N LEU A 43 0.32 -1.03 2.09
CA LEU A 43 1.10 -2.17 2.53
C LEU A 43 0.58 -2.60 3.90
N LEU A 44 -0.07 -3.76 3.95
CA LEU A 44 -0.53 -4.33 5.22
C LEU A 44 0.64 -4.95 5.97
N HIS A 45 0.69 -4.74 7.28
CA HIS A 45 1.75 -5.30 8.12
C HIS A 45 1.27 -5.71 9.50
N VAL A 46 2.18 -6.34 10.27
CA VAL A 46 1.89 -6.93 11.59
C VAL A 46 2.28 -6.05 12.77
N GLY A 47 2.73 -4.82 12.51
CA GLY A 47 3.08 -3.86 13.56
C GLY A 47 1.88 -3.00 13.98
N PRO A 48 2.01 -2.21 15.06
CA PRO A 48 0.90 -1.44 15.61
C PRO A 48 0.67 -0.09 14.90
N GLU A 49 1.68 0.43 14.22
CA GLU A 49 1.69 1.81 13.73
C GLU A 49 1.23 1.92 12.28
N THR A 50 0.45 2.96 11.97
CA THR A 50 0.19 3.36 10.58
C THR A 50 1.22 4.42 10.19
N THR A 51 2.00 4.16 9.14
CA THR A 51 3.08 5.05 8.73
C THR A 51 3.08 5.27 7.22
N ARG A 52 3.59 6.43 6.78
CA ARG A 52 3.76 6.70 5.35
C ARG A 52 5.11 6.16 4.89
N LEU A 53 5.11 5.25 3.91
CA LEU A 53 6.35 4.68 3.37
C LEU A 53 6.95 5.50 2.24
N ALA A 54 6.08 6.07 1.41
CA ALA A 54 6.43 6.86 0.24
C ALA A 54 5.23 7.74 -0.17
N PRO A 55 5.40 8.68 -1.12
CA PRO A 55 4.28 9.39 -1.71
C PRO A 55 3.22 8.42 -2.24
N GLY A 56 1.98 8.53 -1.73
CA GLY A 56 0.86 7.67 -2.14
C GLY A 56 0.85 6.26 -1.54
N ILE A 57 1.80 5.89 -0.67
CA ILE A 57 1.90 4.53 -0.09
C ILE A 57 1.87 4.58 1.44
N TRP A 58 0.90 3.89 2.03
CA TRP A 58 0.74 3.77 3.47
C TRP A 58 1.03 2.34 3.95
N ALA A 59 1.83 2.21 5.00
CA ALA A 59 1.91 1.00 5.80
C ALA A 59 0.80 1.04 6.85
N VAL A 60 -0.06 0.03 6.88
CA VAL A 60 -1.22 -0.06 7.78
C VAL A 60 -1.24 -1.42 8.48
N PRO A 61 -1.51 -1.50 9.80
CA PRO A 61 -1.73 -2.76 10.48
C PRO A 61 -2.93 -3.50 9.86
N TRP A 62 -2.77 -4.77 9.50
CA TRP A 62 -3.81 -5.52 8.76
C TRP A 62 -5.17 -5.59 9.48
N TRP A 63 -5.17 -5.62 10.81
CA TRP A 63 -6.40 -5.60 11.63
C TRP A 63 -7.13 -4.25 11.68
N ARG A 64 -6.57 -3.18 11.13
CA ARG A 64 -7.24 -1.85 11.05
C ARG A 64 -8.02 -1.62 9.77
N VAL A 65 -8.04 -2.60 8.86
CA VAL A 65 -8.60 -2.48 7.50
C VAL A 65 -9.82 -3.38 7.30
N LEU A 66 -10.51 -3.70 8.40
CA LEU A 66 -11.77 -4.44 8.44
C LEU A 66 -12.94 -3.64 7.88
#